data_AF-A0A660HP64-F1
#
_entry.id   AF-A0A660HP64-F1
#
_cell.length_a   1.000
_cell.length_b   1.000
_cell.length_c   1.000
_cell.angle_alpha   90.00
_cell.angle_beta   90.00
_cell.angle_gamma   90.00
#
_symmetry.space_group_name_H-M   'P 1'
#
loop_
_entity.id
_entity.type
_entity.pdbx_description
1 polymer ?
#
loop_
_entity_poly.entity_id
_entity_poly.type
_entity_poly.pdbx_seq_one_letter_code
_entity_poly.pdbx_strand_id
1 'polypeptide(L)'
;MNEKLISIGDDYWIEDETGERAFYVDGKVLRIRNTLIFKDLRGNDLYKITEKLLRIRDTMEIKRADDSLAATVKKDLINILRDKWKVEISDGPDMEIHGNILDHEYEIESEGRKIAEVSKKWFRLRDTYGVKIEPGQDNALVLAIAAALDQMAHD
;
A
#
# COMPACT_ATOMS: atom_id res chain seq x y z
N MET A 1 2.37 1.31 -19.20
CA MET A 1 1.48 1.74 -18.11
C MET A 1 1.03 0.45 -17.47
N ASN A 2 1.18 0.29 -16.16
CA ASN A 2 0.80 -0.94 -15.47
C ASN A 2 -0.34 -0.61 -14.51
N GLU A 3 -1.55 -1.05 -14.83
CA GLU A 3 -2.72 -0.91 -13.95
C GLU A 3 -2.97 -2.22 -13.21
N LYS A 4 -3.23 -2.14 -11.90
CA LYS A 4 -3.48 -3.31 -11.04
C LYS A 4 -4.73 -3.13 -10.20
N LEU A 5 -5.48 -4.22 -10.00
CA LEU A 5 -6.72 -4.28 -9.26
C LEU A 5 -6.46 -4.81 -7.86
N ILE A 6 -6.97 -4.11 -6.85
CA ILE A 6 -6.96 -4.55 -5.45
C ILE A 6 -8.40 -4.76 -5.00
N SER A 7 -8.68 -5.96 -4.48
CA SER A 7 -9.97 -6.31 -3.88
C SER A 7 -9.87 -6.29 -2.35
N ILE A 8 -10.95 -5.89 -1.68
CA ILE A 8 -11.00 -5.71 -0.22
C ILE A 8 -11.42 -7.02 0.45
N GLY A 9 -10.66 -7.49 1.44
CA GLY A 9 -10.93 -8.70 2.24
C GLY A 9 -9.75 -9.07 3.16
N ASP A 10 -9.93 -10.10 4.00
CA ASP A 10 -8.87 -10.62 4.90
C ASP A 10 -7.67 -11.21 4.12
N ASP A 11 -7.91 -11.72 2.92
CA ASP A 11 -6.93 -12.26 2.00
C ASP A 11 -7.43 -12.04 0.58
N TYR A 12 -6.55 -11.59 -0.31
CA TYR A 12 -6.96 -11.20 -1.66
C TYR A 12 -5.84 -11.34 -2.70
N TRP A 13 -6.26 -11.49 -3.95
CA TRP A 13 -5.38 -11.42 -5.11
C TRP A 13 -5.36 -10.00 -5.65
N ILE A 14 -4.17 -9.58 -6.07
CA ILE A 14 -4.00 -8.38 -6.88
C ILE A 14 -3.84 -8.83 -8.32
N GLU A 15 -4.74 -8.37 -9.17
CA GLU A 15 -4.75 -8.69 -10.60
C GLU A 15 -4.16 -7.52 -11.39
N ASP A 16 -3.68 -7.77 -12.59
CA ASP A 16 -3.38 -6.70 -13.55
C ASP A 16 -4.62 -6.32 -14.37
N GLU A 17 -4.45 -5.37 -15.28
CA GLU A 17 -5.48 -4.88 -16.21
C GLU A 17 -6.12 -5.97 -17.10
N THR A 18 -5.45 -7.12 -17.26
CA THR A 18 -5.96 -8.25 -18.05
C THR A 18 -6.73 -9.27 -17.21
N GLY A 19 -6.78 -9.07 -15.88
CA GLY A 19 -7.35 -10.02 -14.93
C GLY A 19 -6.39 -11.16 -14.56
N GLU A 20 -5.11 -11.07 -14.96
CA GLU A 20 -4.10 -12.03 -14.55
C GLU A 20 -3.61 -11.70 -13.14
N ARG A 21 -3.48 -12.72 -12.29
CA ARG A 21 -2.96 -12.54 -10.94
C ARG A 21 -1.51 -12.07 -11.02
N ALA A 22 -1.20 -11.01 -10.30
CA ALA A 22 0.15 -10.46 -10.21
C ALA A 22 0.77 -10.66 -8.82
N PHE A 23 -0.03 -10.53 -7.76
CA PHE A 23 0.42 -10.71 -6.37
C PHE A 23 -0.68 -11.30 -5.49
N TYR A 24 -0.30 -11.80 -4.34
CA TYR A 24 -1.21 -12.28 -3.30
C TYR A 24 -0.96 -11.56 -1.98
N VAL A 25 -2.03 -11.13 -1.31
CA VAL A 25 -1.96 -10.52 0.02
C VAL A 25 -2.62 -11.46 1.02
N ASP A 26 -1.82 -11.90 1.99
CA ASP A 26 -2.21 -12.83 3.05
C ASP A 26 -2.36 -12.08 4.37
N GLY A 27 -3.60 -11.77 4.77
CA GLY A 27 -3.89 -11.14 6.06
C GLY A 27 -4.22 -12.12 7.18
N LYS A 28 -4.22 -13.43 6.92
CA LYS A 28 -4.45 -14.47 7.94
C LYS A 28 -3.14 -14.96 8.55
N VAL A 29 -2.33 -14.04 9.09
CA VAL A 29 -1.17 -14.44 9.89
C VAL A 29 -1.66 -14.82 11.29
N LEU A 30 -1.91 -16.12 11.48
CA LEU A 30 -2.54 -16.82 12.62
C LEU A 30 -2.06 -16.46 14.05
N ARG A 31 -1.13 -15.53 14.25
CA ARG A 31 -0.54 -15.20 15.57
C ARG A 31 -0.39 -13.71 15.88
N ILE A 32 -0.48 -12.81 14.90
CA ILE A 32 -0.27 -11.36 15.12
C ILE A 32 -1.41 -10.62 14.44
N ARG A 33 -2.29 -9.99 15.22
CA ARG A 33 -3.28 -9.04 14.68
C ARG A 33 -2.50 -7.91 13.99
N ASN A 34 -3.00 -7.44 12.85
CA ASN A 34 -2.45 -6.29 12.12
C ASN A 34 -1.14 -6.57 11.35
N THR A 35 -1.02 -7.77 10.74
CA THR A 35 0.08 -8.11 9.82
C THR A 35 -0.46 -8.61 8.48
N LEU A 36 0.04 -8.05 7.39
CA LEU A 36 -0.22 -8.52 6.02
C LEU A 36 1.08 -9.01 5.39
N ILE A 37 1.04 -10.13 4.66
CA ILE A 37 2.19 -10.64 3.90
C ILE A 37 1.89 -10.53 2.41
N PHE A 38 2.73 -9.79 1.71
CA PHE A 38 2.68 -9.57 0.27
C PHE A 38 3.56 -10.60 -0.44
N LYS A 39 2.98 -11.42 -1.32
CA LYS A 39 3.65 -12.56 -1.96
C LYS A 39 3.63 -12.45 -3.48
N ASP A 40 4.67 -12.99 -4.11
CA ASP A 40 4.67 -13.22 -5.55
C ASP A 40 3.82 -14.45 -5.94
N LEU A 41 3.67 -14.70 -7.25
CA LEU A 41 2.91 -15.85 -7.77
C LEU A 41 3.51 -17.22 -7.43
N ARG A 42 4.78 -17.26 -7.02
CA ARG A 42 5.47 -18.47 -6.58
C ARG A 42 5.29 -18.70 -5.08
N GLY A 43 4.64 -17.78 -4.38
CA GLY A 43 4.43 -17.82 -2.94
C GLY A 43 5.62 -17.31 -2.12
N ASN A 44 6.60 -16.63 -2.74
CA ASN A 44 7.69 -16.01 -2.02
C ASN A 44 7.20 -14.71 -1.37
N ASP A 45 7.55 -14.52 -0.10
CA ASP A 45 7.30 -13.27 0.61
C ASP A 45 8.16 -12.15 -0.02
N LEU A 46 7.51 -11.06 -0.43
CA LEU A 46 8.16 -9.85 -0.95
C LEU A 46 8.24 -8.79 0.14
N TYR A 47 7.08 -8.50 0.74
CA TYR A 47 6.95 -7.53 1.81
C TYR A 47 6.08 -8.04 2.94
N LYS A 48 6.36 -7.55 4.15
CA LYS A 48 5.57 -7.76 5.35
C LYS A 48 5.18 -6.42 5.92
N ILE A 49 3.88 -6.17 5.98
CA ILE A 49 3.28 -4.96 6.54
C ILE A 49 2.93 -5.26 7.99
N THR A 50 3.42 -4.47 8.93
CA THR A 50 3.19 -4.68 10.36
C THR A 50 2.96 -3.35 11.07
N GLU A 51 2.00 -3.32 12.00
CA GLU A 51 1.85 -2.18 12.91
C GLU A 51 3.09 -2.05 13.81
N LYS A 52 3.50 -0.80 14.07
CA LYS A 52 4.60 -0.53 14.99
C LYS A 52 4.13 -0.62 16.44
N LEU A 53 4.76 -1.52 17.22
CA LEU A 53 4.41 -1.77 18.63
C LEU A 53 4.66 -0.59 19.61
N LEU A 54 5.26 0.51 19.17
CA LEU A 54 5.72 1.61 20.04
C LEU A 54 4.91 2.90 19.83
N ARG A 55 4.03 3.22 20.79
CA ARG A 55 3.36 4.51 21.17
C ARG A 55 2.81 5.47 20.11
N ILE A 56 3.20 5.36 18.84
CA ILE A 56 2.68 6.15 17.73
C ILE A 56 1.56 5.30 17.14
N ARG A 57 0.36 5.48 17.69
CA ARG A 57 -0.87 5.16 16.95
C ARG A 57 -0.73 5.88 15.61
N ASP A 58 -1.06 5.22 14.50
CA ASP A 58 -0.96 5.76 13.14
C ASP A 58 0.42 5.59 12.46
N THR A 59 1.13 4.48 12.69
CA THR A 59 2.33 4.13 11.89
C THR A 59 2.41 2.63 11.56
N MET A 60 2.63 2.31 10.28
CA MET A 60 2.93 0.96 9.80
C MET A 60 4.33 0.87 9.20
N GLU A 61 5.00 -0.26 9.44
CA GLU A 61 6.28 -0.61 8.84
C GLU A 61 6.06 -1.63 7.73
N ILE A 62 6.70 -1.40 6.60
CA ILE A 62 6.79 -2.35 5.48
C ILE A 62 8.22 -2.88 5.48
N LYS A 63 8.37 -4.18 5.68
CA LYS A 63 9.67 -4.88 5.73
C LYS A 63 9.86 -5.75 4.51
N ARG A 64 11.09 -5.91 4.04
CA ARG A 64 11.45 -6.86 2.98
C ARG A 64 11.45 -8.29 3.54
N ALA A 65 11.62 -9.27 2.65
CA ALA A 65 11.73 -10.69 2.99
C ALA A 65 12.83 -11.02 4.02
N ASP A 66 13.88 -10.20 4.10
CA ASP A 66 15.00 -10.34 5.06
C ASP A 66 14.76 -9.59 6.39
N ASP A 67 13.52 -9.16 6.65
CA ASP A 67 13.11 -8.32 7.79
C ASP A 67 13.75 -6.91 7.83
N SER A 68 14.52 -6.50 6.81
CA SER A 68 15.00 -5.12 6.69
C SER A 68 13.84 -4.16 6.43
N LEU A 69 13.91 -2.94 6.96
CA LEU A 69 12.89 -1.92 6.73
C LEU A 69 12.95 -1.46 5.27
N ALA A 70 11.83 -1.55 4.57
CA ALA A 70 11.65 -0.98 3.22
C ALA A 70 11.08 0.43 3.32
N ALA A 71 9.96 0.55 4.04
CA ALA A 71 9.26 1.82 4.18
C ALA A 71 8.55 1.95 5.52
N THR A 72 8.28 3.18 5.95
CA THR A 72 7.41 3.50 7.07
C THR A 72 6.28 4.39 6.60
N VAL A 73 5.03 3.94 6.71
CA VAL A 73 3.82 4.70 6.38
C VAL A 73 3.30 5.34 7.65
N LYS A 74 3.09 6.66 7.65
CA LYS A 74 2.56 7.38 8.80
C LYS A 74 1.66 8.54 8.40
N LYS A 75 0.70 8.85 9.27
CA LYS A 75 -0.13 10.05 9.12
C LYS A 75 0.71 11.31 9.39
N ASP A 76 0.63 12.31 8.52
CA ASP A 76 1.29 13.60 8.75
C ASP A 76 0.48 14.44 9.75
N LEU A 77 0.78 14.27 11.04
CA LEU A 77 0.10 14.95 12.14
C LEU A 77 0.50 16.44 12.28
N ILE A 78 1.47 16.93 11.50
CA ILE A 78 1.94 18.32 11.58
C ILE A 78 0.99 19.25 10.83
N ASN A 79 0.36 18.77 9.76
CA ASN A 79 -0.58 19.54 8.94
C ASN A 79 -2.04 19.27 9.33
N ILE A 80 -2.51 19.87 10.42
CA ILE A 80 -3.86 19.71 11.02
C ILE A 80 -5.03 19.95 10.02
N LEU A 81 -4.78 20.58 8.87
CA LEU A 81 -5.82 20.98 7.90
C LEU A 81 -5.94 20.09 6.65
N ARG A 82 -5.08 19.07 6.45
CA ARG A 82 -5.18 18.16 5.29
C ARG A 82 -4.80 16.74 5.71
N ASP A 83 -5.59 15.75 5.30
CA ASP A 83 -5.27 14.32 5.44
C ASP A 83 -4.09 13.94 4.54
N LYS A 84 -2.90 14.37 4.95
CA LYS A 84 -1.64 14.04 4.31
C LYS A 84 -1.05 12.81 4.97
N TRP A 85 -0.48 11.94 4.15
CA TRP A 85 0.27 10.79 4.61
C TRP A 85 1.68 10.86 4.04
N LYS A 86 2.65 10.42 4.85
CA LYS A 86 4.06 10.37 4.46
C LYS A 86 4.52 8.93 4.46
N VAL A 87 5.30 8.59 3.45
CA VAL A 87 6.01 7.31 3.38
C VAL A 87 7.51 7.59 3.41
N GLU A 88 8.17 7.10 4.44
CA GLU A 88 9.63 7.22 4.56
C GLU A 88 10.27 5.98 3.95
N ILE A 89 11.05 6.15 2.88
CA ILE A 89 11.69 5.07 2.15
C ILE A 89 13.11 4.88 2.69
N SER A 90 13.49 3.63 2.99
CA SER A 90 14.77 3.38 3.67
C SER A 90 15.98 3.55 2.75
N ASP A 91 15.80 3.36 1.45
CA ASP A 91 16.83 3.34 0.41
C ASP A 91 16.51 4.28 -0.77
N GLY A 92 15.77 5.36 -0.53
CA GLY A 92 15.35 6.27 -1.59
C GLY A 92 14.70 7.55 -1.09
N PRO A 93 14.19 8.39 -2.00
CA PRO A 93 13.44 9.59 -1.64
C PRO A 93 12.12 9.20 -0.95
N ASP A 94 11.76 9.98 0.06
CA ASP A 94 10.45 9.88 0.70
C ASP A 94 9.32 10.12 -0.32
N MET A 95 8.15 9.57 -0.01
CA MET A 95 6.94 9.77 -0.79
C MET A 95 5.90 10.54 0.03
N GLU A 96 5.11 11.33 -0.67
CA GLU A 96 3.96 12.03 -0.13
C GLU A 96 2.69 11.52 -0.77
N ILE A 97 1.64 11.40 0.03
CA ILE A 97 0.34 10.93 -0.45
C ILE A 97 -0.69 12.02 -0.21
N HIS A 98 -1.40 12.36 -1.28
CA HIS A 98 -2.38 13.45 -1.29
C HIS A 98 -3.68 12.96 -1.93
N GLY A 99 -4.82 13.38 -1.38
CA GLY A 99 -6.14 13.04 -1.90
C GLY A 99 -7.07 12.54 -0.81
N ASN A 100 -8.09 11.79 -1.20
CA ASN A 100 -9.05 11.19 -0.30
C ASN A 100 -8.76 9.68 -0.16
N ILE A 101 -8.13 9.31 0.95
CA ILE A 101 -7.77 7.90 1.23
C ILE A 101 -9.02 7.05 1.44
N LEU A 102 -10.04 7.57 2.14
CA LEU A 102 -11.26 6.85 2.47
C LEU A 102 -12.08 6.47 1.23
N ASP A 103 -12.09 7.33 0.22
CA ASP A 103 -12.78 7.07 -1.04
C ASP A 103 -11.91 6.32 -2.08
N HIS A 104 -10.68 5.96 -1.71
CA HIS A 104 -9.65 5.40 -2.62
C HIS A 104 -9.40 6.31 -3.83
N GLU A 105 -9.27 7.61 -3.61
CA GLU A 105 -9.05 8.63 -4.65
C GLU A 105 -7.86 9.51 -4.26
N TYR A 106 -6.64 8.98 -4.46
CA TYR A 106 -5.41 9.64 -4.04
C TYR A 106 -4.22 9.34 -4.95
N GLU A 107 -3.20 10.17 -4.85
CA GLU A 107 -1.96 10.08 -5.62
C GLU A 107 -0.77 9.90 -4.68
N ILE A 108 0.22 9.15 -5.15
CA ILE A 108 1.51 8.98 -4.48
C ILE A 108 2.54 9.73 -5.32
N GLU A 109 3.24 10.67 -4.68
CA GLU A 109 4.28 11.47 -5.28
C GLU A 109 5.63 11.19 -4.64
N SER A 110 6.70 11.20 -5.44
CA SER A 110 8.08 11.21 -4.96
C SER A 110 8.81 12.35 -5.65
N GLU A 111 9.53 13.17 -4.87
CA GLU A 111 10.25 14.36 -5.35
C GLU A 111 9.37 15.30 -6.21
N GLY A 112 8.09 15.45 -5.84
CA GLY A 112 7.12 16.29 -6.56
C GLY A 112 6.67 15.74 -7.91
N ARG A 113 6.91 14.46 -8.19
CA ARG A 113 6.40 13.76 -9.37
C ARG A 113 5.44 12.66 -8.95
N LYS A 114 4.28 12.59 -9.59
CA LYS A 114 3.37 11.47 -9.44
C LYS A 114 4.05 10.17 -9.89
N ILE A 115 4.02 9.17 -9.02
CA ILE A 115 4.54 7.82 -9.29
C ILE A 115 3.43 6.77 -9.28
N ALA A 116 2.30 7.07 -8.64
CA ALA A 116 1.13 6.21 -8.68
C ALA A 116 -0.17 6.99 -8.43
N GLU A 117 -1.27 6.44 -8.89
CA GLU A 117 -2.62 6.96 -8.68
C GLU A 117 -3.54 5.81 -8.27
N VAL A 118 -4.36 6.06 -7.26
CA VAL A 118 -5.34 5.11 -6.74
C VAL A 118 -6.72 5.68 -6.97
N SER A 119 -7.56 4.89 -7.64
CA SER A 119 -8.94 5.27 -7.93
C SER A 119 -9.89 4.07 -7.88
N LYS A 120 -11.03 4.28 -7.22
CA LYS A 120 -12.17 3.35 -7.28
C LYS A 120 -13.01 3.57 -8.54
N LYS A 121 -13.03 4.79 -9.07
CA LYS A 121 -13.86 5.18 -10.22
C LYS A 121 -13.51 4.44 -11.52
N TRP A 122 -12.30 3.91 -11.63
CA TRP A 122 -11.89 3.10 -12.79
C TRP A 122 -12.63 1.76 -12.85
N PHE A 123 -13.18 1.29 -11.73
CA PHE A 123 -13.81 -0.02 -11.65
C PHE A 123 -15.30 0.09 -11.29
N ARG A 124 -16.09 -0.79 -11.91
CA ARG A 124 -17.52 -0.93 -11.61
C ARG A 124 -17.79 -1.99 -10.52
N LEU A 125 -16.76 -2.75 -10.17
CA LEU A 125 -16.84 -3.79 -9.15
C LEU A 125 -16.93 -3.15 -7.77
N ARG A 126 -17.87 -3.64 -6.97
CA ARG A 126 -17.99 -3.24 -5.58
C ARG A 126 -16.76 -3.74 -4.82
N ASP A 127 -16.26 -2.94 -3.88
CA ASP A 127 -15.15 -3.33 -2.99
C ASP A 127 -13.83 -3.63 -3.73
N THR A 128 -13.63 -3.01 -4.90
CA THR A 128 -12.39 -3.05 -5.69
C THR A 128 -11.98 -1.63 -6.04
N TYR A 129 -10.69 -1.35 -5.94
CA TYR A 129 -10.07 -0.14 -6.48
C TYR A 129 -8.88 -0.55 -7.34
N GLY A 130 -8.33 0.36 -8.14
CA GLY A 130 -7.08 0.07 -8.83
C GLY A 130 -6.01 1.08 -8.53
N VAL A 131 -4.81 0.62 -8.81
CA VAL A 131 -3.56 1.34 -8.61
C VAL A 131 -2.85 1.36 -9.95
N LYS A 132 -2.71 2.55 -10.49
CA LYS A 132 -1.92 2.80 -11.69
C LYS A 132 -0.53 3.22 -11.25
N ILE A 133 0.48 2.49 -11.71
CA ILE A 133 1.86 2.71 -11.29
C ILE A 133 2.67 3.18 -12.49
N GLU A 134 3.41 4.27 -12.32
CA GLU A 134 4.29 4.79 -13.34
C GLU A 134 5.43 3.81 -13.66
N PRO A 135 5.95 3.78 -14.90
CA PRO A 135 7.04 2.89 -15.27
C PRO A 135 8.30 3.08 -14.40
N GLY A 136 8.99 1.98 -14.12
CA GLY A 136 10.26 2.00 -13.38
C GLY A 136 10.13 2.06 -11.86
N GLN A 137 8.91 2.07 -11.33
CA GLN A 137 8.66 1.96 -9.90
C GLN A 137 8.67 0.50 -9.45
N ASP A 138 8.92 0.28 -8.16
CA ASP A 138 8.68 -1.01 -7.53
C ASP A 138 7.17 -1.20 -7.33
N ASN A 139 6.56 -1.93 -8.27
CA ASN A 139 5.13 -2.18 -8.23
C ASN A 139 4.69 -2.85 -6.91
N ALA A 140 5.48 -3.77 -6.37
CA ALA A 140 5.10 -4.50 -5.16
C ALA A 140 5.14 -3.57 -3.93
N LEU A 141 6.16 -2.70 -3.83
CA LEU A 141 6.24 -1.72 -2.75
C LEU A 141 5.10 -0.71 -2.80
N VAL A 142 4.78 -0.17 -3.97
CA VAL A 142 3.68 0.79 -4.15
C VAL A 142 2.33 0.18 -3.74
N LEU A 143 2.07 -1.08 -4.12
CA LEU A 143 0.85 -1.78 -3.73
C LEU A 143 0.84 -2.12 -2.23
N ALA A 144 1.99 -2.47 -1.65
CA ALA A 144 2.11 -2.67 -0.21
C ALA A 144 1.84 -1.38 0.58
N ILE A 145 2.26 -0.22 0.06
CA ILE A 145 1.91 1.09 0.63
C ILE A 145 0.40 1.33 0.56
N ALA A 146 -0.24 1.04 -0.59
CA ALA A 146 -1.69 1.17 -0.73
C ALA A 146 -2.45 0.25 0.24
N ALA A 147 -2.00 -1.00 0.40
CA ALA A 147 -2.58 -1.94 1.36
C ALA A 147 -2.39 -1.49 2.82
N ALA A 148 -1.23 -0.93 3.17
CA ALA A 148 -0.97 -0.38 4.50
C ALA A 148 -1.89 0.81 4.79
N LEU A 149 -2.07 1.72 3.83
CA LEU A 149 -3.00 2.85 3.97
C LEU A 149 -4.44 2.39 4.15
N ASP A 150 -4.88 1.41 3.36
CA ASP A 150 -6.23 0.85 3.44
C ASP A 150 -6.50 0.30 4.84
N GLN A 151 -5.55 -0.47 5.39
CA GLN A 151 -5.66 -1.00 6.74
C GLN A 151 -5.67 0.11 7.80
N MET A 152 -4.79 1.12 7.67
CA MET A 152 -4.72 2.24 8.62
C MET A 152 -5.93 3.19 8.55
N ALA A 153 -6.66 3.23 7.44
CA ALA A 153 -7.81 4.10 7.26
C ALA A 153 -9.14 3.45 7.70
N HIS A 154 -9.20 2.11 7.76
CA HIS A 154 -10.39 1.35 8.12
C HIS A 154 -10.37 0.78 9.56
N ASP A 155 -9.23 0.81 10.26
CA ASP A 155 -9.09 0.52 11.71
C ASP A 155 -9.54 1.70 12.59
#